data_AF-A0A0F9E494-F1
#
_entry.id   AF-A0A0F9E494-F1
#
_cell.length_a   1.000
_cell.length_b   1.000
_cell.length_c   1.000
_cell.angle_alpha   90.00
_cell.angle_beta   90.00
_cell.angle_gamma   90.00
#
_symmetry.space_group_name_H-M   'P 1'
#
loop_
_entity.id
_entity.type
_entity.pdbx_description
1 polymer ?
#
loop_
_entity_poly.entity_id
_entity_poly.type
_entity_poly.pdbx_seq_one_letter_code
_entity_poly.pdbx_strand_id
1 'polypeptide(L)'
;MGRFRTQSLFVEMKNEKYPAPFTLKDYDHKGALSMYRKYMEMADPTEYSTAIALLGGWRHWQLLTQCDWFKPHIKRWRDELRVKFENDRYLEMKHVAETMGRTTQGIAATKWLADRYSTVTKPKRGRPSAAEKKTALQDETEEDRLLAEEATRLGL
;
A
#
# COMPACT_ATOMS: atom_id res chain seq x y z
N MET A 1 30.67 11.15 27.89
CA MET A 1 29.61 11.28 26.85
C MET A 1 28.26 11.07 27.50
N GLY A 2 27.27 11.93 27.22
CA GLY A 2 25.91 11.80 27.75
C GLY A 2 25.18 10.59 27.16
N ARG A 3 24.41 9.88 27.97
CA ARG A 3 23.59 8.73 27.53
C ARG A 3 22.25 9.22 27.01
N PHE A 4 21.84 8.76 25.81
CA PHE A 4 20.51 9.08 25.28
C PHE A 4 19.42 8.50 26.18
N ARG A 5 18.39 9.31 26.43
CA ARG A 5 17.20 8.88 27.17
C ARG A 5 16.22 8.23 26.21
N THR A 6 15.72 7.04 26.49
CA THR A 6 14.71 6.38 25.63
C THR A 6 13.37 6.26 26.35
N GLN A 7 13.37 5.76 27.60
CA GLN A 7 12.15 5.55 28.37
C GLN A 7 11.56 6.84 28.95
N SER A 8 12.39 7.66 29.62
CA SER A 8 11.92 8.88 30.29
C SER A 8 11.45 9.98 29.34
N LEU A 9 11.49 9.75 28.03
CA LEU A 9 10.88 10.61 27.03
C LEU A 9 9.36 10.50 27.02
N PHE A 10 8.81 9.39 27.53
CA PHE A 10 7.41 9.02 27.41
C PHE A 10 6.70 9.11 28.76
N VAL A 11 5.47 9.65 28.77
CA VAL A 11 4.64 9.80 29.97
C VAL A 11 4.36 8.44 30.63
N GLU A 12 4.29 7.37 29.84
CA GLU A 12 4.07 5.99 30.29
C GLU A 12 5.24 5.44 31.12
N MET A 13 6.46 5.96 30.91
CA MET A 13 7.67 5.59 31.65
C MET A 13 8.30 6.82 32.29
N LYS A 14 7.44 7.70 32.82
CA LYS A 14 7.85 8.96 33.43
C LYS A 14 8.90 8.71 34.51
N ASN A 15 9.91 9.57 34.54
CA ASN A 15 10.87 9.67 35.61
C ASN A 15 10.70 11.02 36.29
N GLU A 16 10.65 11.07 37.63
CA GLU A 16 10.45 12.34 38.36
C GLU A 16 11.54 13.38 38.07
N LYS A 17 12.75 12.94 37.74
CA LYS A 17 13.90 13.82 37.49
C LYS A 17 13.89 14.43 36.09
N TYR A 18 13.08 13.92 35.16
CA TYR A 18 13.13 14.31 33.76
C TYR A 18 11.74 14.56 33.18
N PRO A 19 11.54 15.66 32.44
CA PRO A 19 10.28 15.87 31.72
C PRO A 19 10.10 14.82 30.63
N ALA A 20 8.85 14.36 30.48
CA ALA A 20 8.42 13.43 29.44
C ALA A 20 7.65 14.20 28.36
N PRO A 21 8.30 14.69 27.29
CA PRO A 21 7.66 15.50 26.27
C PRO A 21 6.72 14.71 25.35
N PHE A 22 6.81 13.37 25.34
CA PHE A 22 6.07 12.52 24.42
C PHE A 22 5.11 11.57 25.14
N THR A 23 4.09 11.11 24.41
CA THR A 23 3.23 9.99 24.79
C THR A 23 3.19 8.97 23.67
N LEU A 24 2.98 7.70 24.04
CA LEU A 24 2.77 6.59 23.12
C LEU A 24 1.32 6.48 22.64
N LYS A 25 0.41 7.25 23.24
CA LYS A 25 -0.99 7.34 22.83
C LYS A 25 -1.11 7.94 21.44
N ASP A 26 -2.23 7.66 20.80
CA ASP A 26 -2.50 8.11 19.43
C ASP A 26 -2.91 9.59 19.36
N TYR A 27 -3.07 10.23 20.52
CA TYR A 27 -3.45 11.64 20.70
C TYR A 27 -2.57 12.30 21.76
N ASP A 28 -2.41 13.63 21.67
CA ASP A 28 -1.65 14.42 22.64
C ASP A 28 -2.28 14.28 24.03
N HIS A 29 -1.46 14.04 25.06
CA HIS A 29 -1.97 13.71 26.38
C HIS A 29 -1.23 14.47 27.48
N LYS A 30 -1.98 15.23 28.29
CA LYS A 30 -1.46 15.96 29.46
C LYS A 30 -0.25 16.85 29.13
N GLY A 31 -0.32 17.56 28.00
CA GLY A 31 0.76 18.44 27.52
C GLY A 31 1.94 17.72 26.84
N ALA A 32 1.92 16.37 26.77
CA ALA A 32 2.88 15.61 26.00
C ALA A 32 2.36 15.34 24.58
N LEU A 33 3.26 15.47 23.61
CA LEU A 33 2.98 15.26 22.19
C LEU A 33 2.89 13.76 21.86
N SER A 34 1.88 13.37 21.08
CA SER A 34 1.79 12.02 20.55
C SER A 34 2.89 11.80 19.52
N MET A 35 3.83 10.92 19.87
CA MET A 35 4.89 10.53 18.95
C MET A 35 4.31 9.76 17.75
N TYR A 36 3.26 8.97 17.98
CA TYR A 36 2.50 8.30 16.92
C TYR A 36 1.89 9.29 15.93
N ARG A 37 1.16 10.30 16.41
CA ARG A 37 0.50 11.29 15.55
C ARG A 37 1.53 12.01 14.68
N LYS A 38 2.66 12.41 15.27
CA LYS A 38 3.74 13.06 14.54
C LYS A 38 4.42 12.13 13.52
N TYR A 39 4.60 10.86 13.86
CA TYR A 39 5.08 9.85 12.92
C TYR A 39 4.17 9.74 11.68
N MET A 40 2.85 9.69 11.90
CA MET A 40 1.85 9.59 10.82
C MET A 40 1.69 10.87 9.99
N GLU A 41 1.90 12.03 10.63
CA GLU A 41 1.88 13.35 9.98
C GLU A 41 3.08 13.52 9.05
N MET A 42 4.29 13.14 9.50
CA MET A 42 5.48 13.19 8.66
C MET A 42 5.44 12.19 7.51
N ALA A 43 4.79 11.04 7.73
CA ALA A 43 4.58 10.01 6.71
C ALA A 43 5.88 9.68 5.93
N ASP A 44 7.00 9.50 6.64
CA ASP A 44 8.29 9.22 6.03
C ASP A 44 8.62 7.72 6.16
N PRO A 45 8.65 6.94 5.07
CA PRO A 45 8.95 5.51 5.14
C PRO A 45 10.41 5.21 5.52
N THR A 46 11.32 6.19 5.37
CA THR A 46 12.72 6.07 5.80
C THR A 46 12.91 6.45 7.28
N GLU A 47 11.91 7.13 7.86
CA GLU A 47 11.88 7.63 9.23
C GLU A 47 12.97 8.67 9.57
N TYR A 48 13.73 9.13 8.59
CA TYR A 48 14.81 10.08 8.80
C TYR A 48 14.26 11.43 9.30
N SER A 49 13.21 11.93 8.64
CA SER A 49 12.55 13.19 9.01
C SER A 49 11.99 13.10 10.44
N THR A 50 11.45 11.94 10.80
CA THR A 50 10.98 11.65 12.16
C THR A 50 12.11 11.71 13.18
N ALA A 51 13.24 11.09 12.87
CA ALA A 51 14.39 11.07 13.77
C ALA A 51 14.94 12.47 14.04
N ILE A 52 15.05 13.30 13.00
CA ILE A 52 15.52 14.68 13.12
C ILE A 52 14.50 15.55 13.87
N ALA A 53 13.22 15.49 13.51
CA ALA A 53 12.20 16.35 14.09
C ALA A 53 11.90 16.03 15.56
N LEU A 54 11.88 14.76 15.95
CA LEU A 54 11.47 14.36 17.31
C LEU A 54 12.62 14.20 18.29
N LEU A 55 13.77 13.71 17.82
CA LEU A 55 14.90 13.35 18.68
C LEU A 55 16.19 14.13 18.33
N GLY A 56 16.17 14.97 17.30
CA GLY A 56 17.32 15.76 16.88
C GLY A 56 18.43 14.95 16.22
N GLY A 57 18.22 13.66 15.91
CA GLY A 57 19.27 12.83 15.33
C GLY A 57 18.91 11.37 15.10
N TRP A 58 19.45 10.81 14.01
CA TRP A 58 19.27 9.42 13.61
C TRP A 58 19.73 8.41 14.65
N ARG A 59 20.88 8.65 15.28
CA ARG A 59 21.44 7.74 16.29
C ARG A 59 20.50 7.52 17.48
N HIS A 60 19.81 8.57 17.94
CA HIS A 60 18.87 8.46 19.04
C HIS A 60 17.62 7.66 18.63
N TRP A 61 17.12 7.89 17.41
CA TRP A 61 16.01 7.12 16.84
C TRP A 61 16.34 5.62 16.72
N GLN A 62 17.54 5.27 16.24
CA GLN A 62 17.97 3.87 16.17
C GLN A 62 18.00 3.20 17.55
N LEU A 63 18.53 3.89 18.56
CA LEU A 63 18.54 3.36 19.93
C LEU A 63 17.14 3.15 20.48
N LEU A 64 16.21 4.09 20.23
CA LEU A 64 14.82 3.98 20.65
C LEU A 64 14.11 2.81 19.96
N THR A 65 14.23 2.70 18.63
CA THR A 65 13.58 1.64 17.83
C THR A 65 14.13 0.24 18.10
N GLN A 66 15.35 0.14 18.64
CA GLN A 66 15.94 -1.11 19.09
C GLN A 66 15.52 -1.53 20.51
N CYS A 67 14.92 -0.64 21.29
CA CYS A 67 14.44 -0.97 22.63
C CYS A 67 13.26 -1.96 22.57
N ASP A 68 13.32 -3.06 23.32
CA ASP A 68 12.30 -4.11 23.27
C ASP A 68 10.90 -3.62 23.62
N TRP A 69 10.79 -2.70 24.56
CA TRP A 69 9.51 -2.10 24.96
C TRP A 69 8.89 -1.23 23.84
N PHE A 70 9.71 -0.66 22.94
CA PHE A 70 9.22 0.24 21.89
C PHE A 70 8.95 -0.47 20.56
N LYS A 71 9.63 -1.62 20.31
CA LYS A 71 9.43 -2.46 19.13
C LYS A 71 7.95 -2.73 18.77
N PRO A 72 7.06 -3.12 19.70
CA PRO A 72 5.65 -3.37 19.34
C PRO A 72 4.93 -2.10 18.86
N HIS A 73 5.22 -0.94 19.46
CA HIS A 73 4.62 0.34 19.06
C HIS A 73 5.08 0.74 17.67
N ILE A 74 6.39 0.79 17.43
CA ILE A 74 6.91 1.20 16.11
C ILE A 74 6.52 0.20 15.01
N LYS A 75 6.42 -1.10 15.32
CA LYS A 75 5.92 -2.09 14.35
C LYS A 75 4.49 -1.76 13.94
N ARG A 76 3.59 -1.52 14.91
CA ARG A 76 2.20 -1.11 14.65
C ARG A 76 2.15 0.13 13.75
N TRP A 77 2.96 1.14 14.06
CA TRP A 77 2.97 2.40 13.32
C TRP A 77 3.49 2.23 11.90
N ARG A 78 4.55 1.44 11.68
CA ARG A 78 5.08 1.12 10.35
C ARG A 78 4.05 0.37 9.51
N ASP A 79 3.38 -0.62 10.11
CA ASP A 79 2.36 -1.40 9.42
C ASP A 79 1.17 -0.52 9.00
N GLU A 80 0.72 0.37 9.89
CA GLU A 80 -0.36 1.31 9.56
C GLU A 80 0.07 2.37 8.52
N LEU A 81 1.31 2.88 8.61
CA LEU A 81 1.82 3.83 7.61
C LEU A 81 1.86 3.21 6.20
N ARG A 82 2.17 1.90 6.09
CA ARG A 82 2.09 1.18 4.82
C ARG A 82 0.66 1.13 4.29
N VAL A 83 -0.32 0.89 5.16
CA VAL A 83 -1.74 0.89 4.78
C VAL A 83 -2.17 2.28 4.32
N LYS A 84 -1.77 3.34 5.04
CA LYS A 84 -2.00 4.72 4.63
C LYS A 84 -1.47 4.99 3.23
N PHE A 85 -0.21 4.63 2.95
CA PHE A 85 0.36 4.81 1.62
C PHE A 85 -0.34 4.02 0.52
N GLU A 86 -0.76 2.79 0.80
CA GLU A 86 -1.51 2.01 -0.19
C GLU A 86 -2.87 2.64 -0.46
N ASN A 87 -3.56 3.17 0.57
CA ASN A 87 -4.78 3.93 0.42
C ASN A 87 -4.56 5.22 -0.40
N ASP A 88 -3.51 5.99 -0.11
CA ASP A 88 -3.22 7.23 -0.81
C ASP A 88 -2.97 6.95 -2.31
N ARG A 89 -2.22 5.89 -2.64
CA ARG A 89 -1.99 5.44 -4.02
C ARG A 89 -3.28 4.97 -4.68
N TYR A 90 -4.13 4.25 -3.95
CA TYR A 90 -5.43 3.83 -4.46
C TYR A 90 -6.30 5.03 -4.84
N LEU A 91 -6.38 6.05 -3.97
CA LEU A 91 -7.14 7.28 -4.23
C LEU A 91 -6.58 8.05 -5.43
N GLU A 92 -5.24 8.16 -5.54
CA GLU A 92 -4.59 8.79 -6.68
C GLU A 92 -4.91 8.07 -7.99
N MET A 93 -4.75 6.74 -8.03
CA MET A 93 -5.04 5.95 -9.23
C MET A 93 -6.53 6.00 -9.60
N LYS A 94 -7.43 5.99 -8.60
CA LYS A 94 -8.86 6.17 -8.84
C LYS A 94 -9.14 7.54 -9.49
N HIS A 95 -8.54 8.60 -8.96
CA HIS A 95 -8.68 9.94 -9.51
C HIS A 95 -8.18 10.03 -10.96
N VAL A 96 -7.02 9.44 -11.27
CA VAL A 96 -6.47 9.39 -12.64
C VAL A 96 -7.38 8.59 -13.58
N ALA A 97 -7.91 7.44 -13.14
CA ALA A 97 -8.82 6.63 -13.94
C ALA A 97 -10.11 7.39 -14.31
N GLU A 98 -10.69 8.11 -13.35
CA GLU A 98 -11.94 8.87 -13.53
C GLU A 98 -11.74 10.11 -14.41
N THR A 99 -10.64 10.84 -14.23
CA THR A 99 -10.40 12.12 -14.94
C THR A 99 -9.76 11.93 -16.32
N MET A 100 -9.01 10.85 -16.53
CA MET A 100 -8.22 10.63 -17.74
C MET A 100 -8.58 9.33 -18.49
N GLY A 101 -9.78 8.78 -18.31
CA GLY A 101 -10.15 7.42 -18.74
C GLY A 101 -9.91 7.05 -20.22
N ARG A 102 -9.82 8.02 -21.14
CA ARG A 102 -9.52 7.78 -22.57
C ARG A 102 -8.04 7.92 -22.93
N THR A 103 -7.18 8.32 -21.99
CA THR A 103 -5.74 8.45 -22.21
C THR A 103 -5.01 7.17 -21.80
N THR A 104 -3.78 7.03 -22.28
CA THR A 104 -2.89 5.94 -21.86
C THR A 104 -2.71 5.89 -20.33
N GLN A 105 -2.71 7.05 -19.67
CA GLN A 105 -2.57 7.15 -18.21
C GLN A 105 -3.81 6.64 -17.49
N GLY A 106 -5.02 7.03 -17.91
CA GLY A 106 -6.27 6.54 -17.32
C GLY A 106 -6.49 5.04 -17.53
N ILE A 107 -6.13 4.53 -18.71
CA ILE A 107 -6.16 3.08 -19.00
C ILE A 107 -5.15 2.34 -18.09
N ALA A 108 -3.93 2.86 -17.94
CA ALA A 108 -2.93 2.26 -17.07
C ALA A 108 -3.36 2.25 -15.59
N ALA A 109 -3.96 3.34 -15.09
CA ALA A 109 -4.50 3.42 -13.74
C ALA A 109 -5.67 2.45 -13.51
N THR A 110 -6.61 2.37 -14.46
CA THR A 110 -7.73 1.40 -14.42
C THR A 110 -7.20 -0.04 -14.38
N LYS A 111 -6.20 -0.36 -15.20
CA LYS A 111 -5.56 -1.68 -15.18
C LYS A 111 -4.88 -1.97 -13.85
N TRP A 112 -4.13 -1.00 -13.30
CA TRP A 112 -3.48 -1.15 -11.99
C TRP A 112 -4.48 -1.42 -10.86
N LEU A 113 -5.62 -0.71 -10.86
CA LEU A 113 -6.71 -0.91 -9.90
C LEU A 113 -7.33 -2.30 -10.05
N ALA A 114 -7.67 -2.70 -11.28
CA ALA A 114 -8.21 -4.02 -11.55
C ALA A 114 -7.21 -5.13 -11.15
N ASP A 115 -5.92 -4.93 -11.42
CA ASP A 115 -4.90 -5.93 -11.14
C ASP A 115 -4.71 -6.22 -9.65
N ARG A 116 -4.94 -5.21 -8.78
CA ARG A 116 -4.74 -5.30 -7.32
C ARG A 116 -6.03 -5.55 -6.53
N TYR A 117 -7.14 -4.97 -6.97
CA TYR A 117 -8.37 -4.91 -6.17
C TYR A 117 -9.56 -5.65 -6.81
N SER A 118 -9.42 -6.13 -8.06
CA SER A 118 -10.48 -6.96 -8.65
C SER A 118 -10.56 -8.31 -7.94
N THR A 119 -11.77 -8.71 -7.57
CA THR A 119 -12.09 -10.04 -7.03
C THR A 119 -12.26 -11.09 -8.12
N VAL A 120 -12.25 -10.68 -9.39
CA VAL A 120 -12.35 -11.60 -10.52
C VAL A 120 -11.04 -12.36 -10.62
N THR A 121 -11.11 -13.67 -10.37
CA THR A 121 -9.99 -14.60 -10.58
C THR A 121 -9.44 -14.41 -11.99
N LYS A 122 -8.24 -13.85 -12.11
CA LYS A 122 -7.57 -13.77 -13.41
C LYS A 122 -7.43 -15.20 -13.95
N PRO A 123 -7.89 -15.49 -15.18
CA PRO A 123 -7.68 -16.80 -15.78
C PRO A 123 -6.18 -17.08 -15.77
N LYS A 124 -5.81 -18.29 -15.30
CA LYS A 124 -4.41 -18.73 -15.21
C LYS A 124 -3.80 -18.61 -16.61
N ARG A 125 -2.95 -17.61 -16.85
CA ARG A 125 -2.18 -17.50 -18.10
C ARG A 125 -1.24 -18.69 -18.20
N GLY A 126 -1.67 -19.71 -18.92
CA GLY A 126 -1.00 -20.97 -19.19
C GLY A 126 -1.81 -21.75 -20.23
N ARG A 127 -1.20 -22.77 -20.87
CA ARG A 127 -1.73 -23.58 -22.00
C ARG A 127 -3.27 -23.65 -21.96
N PRO A 128 -3.98 -23.19 -23.02
CA PRO A 128 -5.43 -23.28 -23.09
C PRO A 128 -5.86 -24.69 -22.71
N SER A 129 -6.86 -24.77 -21.83
CA SER A 129 -7.40 -26.04 -21.40
C SER A 129 -7.95 -26.80 -22.60
N ALA A 130 -7.97 -28.14 -22.54
CA ALA A 130 -8.50 -28.95 -23.64
C ALA A 130 -9.97 -28.57 -23.99
N ALA A 131 -10.71 -28.03 -23.02
CA ALA A 131 -12.06 -27.50 -23.21
C ALA A 131 -12.06 -26.23 -24.07
N GLU A 132 -11.23 -25.23 -23.75
CA GLU A 132 -11.14 -23.98 -24.52
C GLU A 132 -10.66 -24.23 -25.96
N LYS A 133 -9.75 -25.20 -26.16
CA LYS A 133 -9.32 -25.61 -27.50
C LYS A 133 -10.43 -26.27 -28.31
N LYS A 134 -11.28 -27.06 -27.65
CA LYS A 134 -12.37 -27.76 -28.31
C LYS A 134 -13.47 -26.78 -28.73
N THR A 135 -13.78 -25.80 -27.89
CA THR A 135 -14.75 -24.75 -28.22
C THR A 135 -14.25 -23.88 -29.38
N ALA A 136 -13.00 -23.41 -29.33
CA ALA A 136 -12.43 -22.63 -30.45
C ALA A 136 -12.40 -23.42 -31.77
N LEU A 137 -12.06 -24.72 -31.72
CA LEU A 137 -12.07 -25.58 -32.89
C LEU A 137 -13.48 -25.81 -33.45
N GLN A 138 -14.49 -25.89 -32.57
CA GLN A 138 -15.89 -26.03 -32.96
C GLN A 138 -16.41 -24.77 -33.63
N ASP A 139 -16.07 -23.60 -33.09
CA ASP A 139 -16.44 -22.31 -33.65
C ASP A 139 -15.79 -22.10 -35.03
N GLU A 140 -14.50 -22.41 -35.19
CA GLU A 140 -13.81 -22.39 -36.50
C GLU A 140 -14.46 -23.33 -37.52
N THR A 141 -14.82 -24.56 -37.13
CA THR A 141 -15.51 -25.49 -38.05
C THR A 141 -16.92 -25.07 -38.44
N GLU A 142 -17.67 -24.40 -37.55
CA GLU A 142 -18.99 -23.86 -37.90
C GLU A 142 -18.86 -22.63 -38.80
N GLU A 143 -17.87 -21.76 -38.58
CA GLU A 143 -17.58 -20.63 -39.46
C GLU A 143 -17.21 -21.12 -40.88
N ASP A 144 -16.31 -22.09 -41.00
CA ASP A 144 -15.95 -22.70 -42.29
C ASP A 144 -17.15 -23.35 -42.98
N ARG A 145 -18.03 -24.00 -42.21
CA ARG A 145 -19.25 -24.61 -42.75
C ARG A 145 -20.22 -23.55 -43.29
N LEU A 146 -20.42 -22.47 -42.55
CA LEU A 146 -21.30 -21.37 -42.95
C LEU A 146 -20.76 -20.64 -44.20
N LEU A 147 -19.44 -20.46 -44.29
CA LEU A 147 -18.78 -19.89 -45.47
C LEU A 147 -18.92 -20.79 -46.70
N ALA A 148 -18.81 -22.11 -46.53
CA ALA A 148 -19.01 -23.07 -47.61
C ALA A 148 -20.47 -23.12 -48.10
N GLU A 149 -21.43 -23.09 -47.17
CA GLU A 149 -22.87 -23.02 -47.48
C GLU A 149 -23.21 -21.70 -48.22
N GLU A 150 -22.60 -20.58 -47.81
CA GLU A 150 -22.80 -19.28 -48.44
C GLU A 150 -22.13 -19.17 -49.83
N ALA A 151 -20.93 -19.71 -50.02
CA ALA A 151 -20.27 -19.82 -51.32
C ALA A 151 -21.12 -20.63 -52.31
N THR A 152 -21.65 -21.77 -51.85
CA THR A 152 -22.55 -22.62 -52.65
C THR A 152 -23.84 -21.88 -53.03
N ARG A 153 -24.37 -21.03 -52.14
CA ARG A 153 -25.56 -20.21 -52.41
C ARG A 153 -25.31 -19.08 -53.41
N LEU A 154 -24.10 -18.53 -53.45
CA LEU A 154 -23.70 -17.43 -54.35
C LEU A 154 -23.20 -17.93 -55.72
N GLY A 155 -23.07 -19.25 -55.93
CA GLY A 155 -22.72 -19.84 -57.21
C GLY A 155 -21.25 -19.64 -57.62
N LEU A 156 -20.36 -19.49 -56.63
CA LEU A 156 -18.90 -19.52 -56.80
C LEU A 156 -18.34 -20.90 -56.49
#